data_AF-A0A7W4ILP0-F1
#
_entry.id   AF-A0A7W4ILP0-F1
#
_cell.length_a   1.000
_cell.length_b   1.000
_cell.length_c   1.000
_cell.angle_alpha   90.00
_cell.angle_beta   90.00
_cell.angle_gamma   90.00
#
_symmetry.space_group_name_H-M   'P 1'
#
loop_
_entity.id
_entity.type
_entity.pdbx_description
1 polymer ?
#
loop_
_entity_poly.entity_id
_entity_poly.type
_entity_poly.pdbx_seq_one_letter_code
_entity_poly.pdbx_strand_id
1 'polypeptide(L)' 'MSRRKKPVIPDDVLDQVLAGRVVRTMSDADALLGDMKKALAERLLNAELDHHLDGEAATGRPNCRNGYGQKTVLTDVGR' A
#
# COMPACT_ATOMS: atom_id res chain seq x y z
N MET A 1 34.34 -14.10 -8.72
CA MET A 1 33.06 -13.83 -8.03
C MET A 1 32.39 -12.66 -8.72
N SER A 2 31.34 -12.88 -9.52
CA SER A 2 30.69 -11.81 -10.30
C SER A 2 30.06 -10.79 -9.34
N ARG A 3 30.45 -9.52 -9.46
CA ARG A 3 29.92 -8.43 -8.63
C ARG A 3 28.47 -8.19 -9.05
N ARG A 4 27.50 -8.72 -8.27
CA ARG A 4 26.08 -8.41 -8.47
C ARG A 4 25.90 -6.89 -8.47
N LYS A 5 25.14 -6.38 -9.45
CA LYS A 5 24.71 -4.98 -9.48
C LYS A 5 23.91 -4.71 -8.20
N LYS A 6 24.13 -3.57 -7.55
CA LYS A 6 23.36 -3.20 -6.36
C LYS A 6 21.86 -3.23 -6.72
N PRO A 7 21.03 -3.93 -5.93
CA PRO A 7 19.60 -3.99 -6.19
C PRO A 7 18.97 -2.60 -5.98
N VAL A 8 17.89 -2.33 -6.72
CA VAL A 8 17.15 -1.05 -6.63
C VAL A 8 16.38 -0.98 -5.30
N ILE A 9 15.82 -2.11 -4.88
CA ILE A 9 15.22 -2.29 -3.57
C ILE A 9 16.28 -2.91 -2.67
N PRO A 10 16.60 -2.30 -1.52
CA PRO A 10 17.51 -2.89 -0.55
C PRO A 10 17.03 -4.28 -0.10
N ASP A 11 17.97 -5.23 0.06
CA ASP A 11 17.64 -6.62 0.39
C ASP A 11 16.88 -6.72 1.72
N ASP A 12 17.20 -5.88 2.70
CA ASP A 12 16.53 -5.81 4.00
C ASP A 12 15.07 -5.35 3.90
N VAL A 13 14.77 -4.43 2.97
CA VAL A 13 13.39 -3.99 2.69
C VAL A 13 12.61 -5.12 2.01
N LEU A 14 13.25 -5.81 1.07
CA LEU A 14 12.63 -6.94 0.38
C LEU A 14 12.35 -8.10 1.36
N ASP A 15 13.29 -8.40 2.24
CA ASP A 15 13.14 -9.43 3.29
C ASP A 15 12.00 -9.07 4.25
N GLN A 16 11.82 -7.79 4.59
CA GLN A 16 10.68 -7.33 5.41
C GLN A 16 9.34 -7.53 4.69
N VAL A 17 9.26 -7.22 3.39
CA VAL A 17 8.05 -7.42 2.60
C VAL A 17 7.72 -8.92 2.46
N LEU A 18 8.75 -9.76 2.36
CA LEU A 18 8.63 -11.22 2.26
C LEU A 18 8.48 -11.92 3.62
N ALA A 19 8.63 -11.20 4.74
CA ALA A 19 8.63 -11.79 6.07
C ALA A 19 7.34 -12.59 6.33
N GLY A 20 7.49 -13.88 6.65
CA GLY A 20 6.38 -14.79 6.90
C GLY A 20 5.60 -15.23 5.65
N ARG A 21 6.05 -14.84 4.45
CA ARG A 21 5.45 -15.23 3.17
C ARG A 21 6.40 -16.17 2.42
N VAL A 22 5.84 -17.17 1.75
CA VAL A 22 6.60 -18.11 0.92
C VAL A 22 6.18 -17.88 -0.52
N VAL A 23 6.99 -17.12 -1.26
CA VAL A 23 6.77 -16.84 -2.68
C VAL A 23 7.52 -17.90 -3.50
N ARG A 24 6.79 -18.83 -4.11
CA ARG A 24 7.37 -19.92 -4.92
C ARG A 24 6.94 -19.87 -6.37
N THR A 25 5.78 -19.29 -6.63
CA THR A 25 5.15 -19.21 -7.95
C THR A 25 4.96 -17.77 -8.39
N MET A 26 4.71 -17.57 -9.69
CA MET A 26 4.36 -16.25 -10.22
C MET A 26 3.05 -15.73 -9.61
N SER A 27 2.08 -16.61 -9.39
CA SER A 27 0.80 -16.26 -8.76
C SER A 27 0.97 -15.78 -7.31
N ASP A 28 1.92 -16.34 -6.55
CA ASP A 28 2.24 -15.85 -5.21
C ASP A 28 2.82 -14.42 -5.26
N ALA A 29 3.64 -14.13 -6.29
CA ALA A 29 4.20 -12.80 -6.52
C ALA A 29 3.12 -11.80 -6.95
N ASP A 30 2.20 -12.20 -7.81
CA ASP A 30 1.07 -11.36 -8.24
C ASP A 30 0.15 -11.00 -7.05
N ALA A 31 -0.12 -11.95 -6.16
CA ALA A 31 -0.89 -11.71 -4.93
C ALA A 31 -0.16 -10.73 -3.99
N LEU A 32 1.16 -10.88 -3.81
CA LEU A 32 1.97 -9.94 -3.02
C LEU A 32 1.94 -8.52 -3.61
N LEU A 33 2.05 -8.39 -4.93
CA LEU A 33 1.96 -7.09 -5.60
C LEU A 33 0.55 -6.48 -5.45
N GLY A 34 -0.50 -7.31 -5.48
CA GLY A 34 -1.87 -6.90 -5.17
C GLY A 34 -2.01 -6.30 -3.77
N ASP A 35 -1.48 -6.98 -2.76
CA ASP A 35 -1.46 -6.49 -1.37
C ASP A 35 -0.68 -5.17 -1.25
N MET A 36 0.46 -5.04 -1.93
CA MET A 36 1.25 -3.81 -1.93
C MET A 36 0.51 -2.65 -2.59
N LYS A 37 -0.15 -2.88 -3.74
CA LYS A 37 -0.99 -1.89 -4.42
C LYS A 37 -2.14 -1.43 -3.49
N LYS A 38 -2.79 -2.38 -2.81
CA LYS A 38 -3.86 -2.08 -1.84
C LYS A 38 -3.35 -1.21 -0.70
N ALA A 39 -2.25 -1.60 -0.04
CA ALA A 39 -1.68 -0.85 1.07
C ALA A 39 -1.26 0.58 0.65
N LEU A 40 -0.72 0.73 -0.56
CA LEU A 40 -0.39 2.05 -1.11
C LEU A 40 -1.64 2.90 -1.36
N ALA A 41 -2.68 2.32 -1.97
CA ALA A 41 -3.94 3.02 -2.23
C ALA A 41 -4.61 3.48 -0.92
N GLU A 42 -4.68 2.61 0.09
CA GLU A 42 -5.22 2.96 1.41
C GLU A 42 -4.41 4.07 2.09
N ARG A 43 -3.08 4.08 1.93
CA ARG A 43 -2.22 5.15 2.44
C ARG A 43 -2.50 6.49 1.74
N LEU A 44 -2.68 6.48 0.43
CA LEU A 44 -3.01 7.70 -0.33
C LEU A 44 -4.37 8.26 0.08
N LEU A 45 -5.40 7.41 0.17
CA LEU A 45 -6.74 7.82 0.60
C LEU A 45 -6.76 8.40 2.02
N ASN A 46 -5.97 7.82 2.94
CA ASN A 46 -5.85 8.38 4.29
C ASN A 46 -5.17 9.76 4.28
N ALA A 47 -4.13 9.94 3.47
CA ALA A 47 -3.46 11.24 3.35
C ALA A 47 -4.38 12.32 2.74
N GLU A 48 -5.21 11.96 1.75
CA GLU A 48 -6.24 12.83 1.20
C GLU A 48 -7.28 13.23 2.26
N LEU A 49 -7.69 12.28 3.10
CA LEU A 49 -8.65 12.54 4.18
C LEU A 49 -8.06 13.45 5.26
N ASP A 50 -6.81 13.24 5.65
CA ASP A 50 -6.10 14.11 6.61
C ASP A 50 -6.04 15.54 6.09
N HIS A 51 -5.61 15.72 4.84
CA HIS A 51 -5.58 17.03 4.19
C HIS A 51 -6.97 17.70 4.15
N HIS A 52 -8.02 16.93 3.85
CA HIS A 52 -9.39 17.45 3.83
C HIS A 52 -9.85 17.93 5.21
N LEU A 53 -9.63 17.13 6.26
CA LEU A 53 -10.05 17.46 7.63
C LEU A 53 -9.30 18.69 8.17
N ASP A 54 -8.00 18.81 7.88
CA ASP A 54 -7.21 19.99 8.25
C ASP A 54 -7.74 21.27 7.57
N GLY A 55 -8.14 21.17 6.30
CA GLY A 55 -8.76 22.27 5.56
C GLY A 55 -10.13 22.70 6.11
N GLU A 56 -11.00 21.74 6.42
CA GLU A 56 -12.32 22.00 7.03
C GLU A 56 -12.19 22.65 8.41
N ALA A 57 -11.24 22.17 9.24
CA ALA A 57 -10.94 22.77 10.54
C ALA A 57 -10.49 24.23 10.40
N ALA A 58 -9.63 24.53 9.41
CA ALA A 58 -9.17 25.90 9.14
C ALA A 58 -10.29 26.84 8.67
N THR A 59 -11.34 26.31 8.02
CA THR A 59 -12.51 27.10 7.57
C THR A 59 -13.63 27.23 8.62
N GLY A 60 -13.41 26.71 9.84
CA GLY A 60 -14.37 26.79 10.93
C GLY A 60 -15.56 25.83 10.80
N ARG A 61 -15.44 24.78 9.96
CA ARG A 61 -16.43 23.72 9.78
C ARG A 61 -15.85 22.37 10.19
N PRO A 62 -15.49 22.16 11.48
CA PRO A 62 -14.78 20.96 11.88
C PRO A 62 -15.61 19.71 11.60
N ASN A 63 -14.99 18.74 10.91
CA ASN A 63 -15.54 17.42 10.65
C ASN A 63 -14.65 16.35 11.32
N CYS A 64 -15.18 15.15 11.54
CA CYS A 64 -14.51 14.06 12.24
C CYS A 64 -14.52 12.77 11.44
N ARG A 65 -13.53 11.90 11.68
CA ARG A 65 -13.51 10.54 11.11
C ARG A 65 -14.68 9.70 11.66
N ASN A 66 -15.33 8.93 10.79
CA ASN A 66 -16.49 8.08 11.14
C ASN A 66 -16.29 6.61 10.69
N GLY A 67 -15.13 6.04 11.00
CA GLY A 67 -14.79 4.66 10.66
C GLY A 67 -14.33 4.44 9.22
N TYR A 68 -14.43 3.20 8.75
CA TYR A 68 -13.97 2.76 7.43
C TYR A 68 -15.05 1.93 6.72
N GLY A 69 -15.19 2.13 5.41
CA GLY A 69 -16.06 1.32 4.55
C GLY A 69 -15.25 0.28 3.78
N GLN A 70 -15.73 -0.96 3.72
CA GLN A 70 -15.12 -1.98 2.88
C GLN A 70 -15.54 -1.78 1.43
N LYS A 71 -14.56 -1.72 0.52
CA LYS A 71 -14.81 -1.69 -0.93
C LYS A 71 -13.88 -2.66 -1.63
N THR A 72 -14.43 -3.47 -2.52
CA THR A 72 -13.65 -4.33 -3.41
C THR A 72 -13.42 -3.59 -4.73
N VAL A 73 -12.16 -3.52 -5.18
CA VAL A 73 -11.76 -2.76 -6.37
C VAL A 73 -11.26 -3.74 -7.42
N LEU A 74 -11.84 -3.70 -8.61
CA LEU A 74 -11.33 -4.46 -9.75
C LEU A 74 -10.02 -3.83 -10.24
N THR A 75 -8.96 -4.63 -10.32
CA THR A 75 -7.63 -4.24 -10.79
C THR A 75 -7.24 -5.03 -12.05
N ASP A 76 -6.09 -4.66 -12.62
CA ASP A 76 -5.43 -5.35 -13.73
C ASP A 76 -5.09 -6.82 -13.43
N VAL A 77 -4.87 -7.16 -12.15
CA VAL A 77 -4.55 -8.51 -11.69
C VAL A 77 -5.77 -9.30 -11.20
N GLY A 78 -6.97 -8.72 -11.30
CA GLY A 78 -8.21 -9.34 -10.86
C GLY A 78 -8.94 -8.53 -9.78
N ARG A 79 -9.84 -9.20 -9.05
CA ARG A 79 -10.72 -8.58 -8.05
C ARG A 79 -10.06 -8.43 -6.68
#